data_AF-A0A822Z182-F1
#
_entry.id   AF-A0A822Z182-F1
#
_cell.length_a   1.000
_cell.length_b   1.000
_cell.length_c   1.000
_cell.angle_alpha   90.00
_cell.angle_beta   90.00
_cell.angle_gamma   90.00
#
_symmetry.space_group_name_H-M   'P 1'
#
loop_
_entity.id
_entity.type
_entity.pdbx_description
1 polymer ?
#
loop_
_entity_poly.entity_id
_entity_poly.type
_entity_poly.pdbx_seq_one_letter_code
_entity_poly.pdbx_strand_id
1 'polypeptide(L)'
;MMYNYSMQINCYFHSRYISGWSNTYRKNGNRCQINYGSTSLFGFFSQDNVQIGDTIIKNQTFTEITKEGGMNLFLAEFDGIMGLGFTEISVGNVTPIWHNMAKQGVVDKKVFSFWLNRDPLAEEGGQIVFGGVDPTHFKGKHTFVPLTQKGFWQLEMEDFFIGNRSTGDVPLIILFY
;
A
#
# COMPACT_ATOMS: atom_id res chain seq x y z
N MET A 1 1.55 -6.22 3.78
CA MET A 1 2.38 -7.42 4.04
C MET A 1 3.39 -7.08 5.13
N MET A 2 3.79 -8.05 5.94
CA MET A 2 4.76 -7.90 7.03
C MET A 2 5.71 -9.11 7.06
N TYR A 3 6.97 -8.93 7.48
CA TYR A 3 7.90 -10.06 7.65
C TYR A 3 7.53 -10.94 8.85
N ASN A 4 7.76 -12.25 8.72
CA ASN A 4 7.53 -13.28 9.75
C ASN A 4 8.84 -14.01 10.09
N TYR A 5 8.81 -14.81 11.15
CA TYR A 5 9.88 -15.71 11.59
C TYR A 5 10.26 -16.71 10.49
N SER A 6 11.26 -16.34 9.70
CA SER A 6 11.94 -17.20 8.73
C SER A 6 13.44 -17.14 8.99
N MET A 7 14.13 -18.28 8.88
CA MET A 7 15.59 -18.41 9.00
C MET A 7 16.34 -17.83 7.78
N GLN A 8 15.85 -16.75 7.18
CA GLN A 8 16.55 -16.04 6.12
C GLN A 8 17.14 -14.75 6.68
N ILE A 9 18.39 -14.45 6.31
CA ILE A 9 19.16 -13.27 6.73
C ILE A 9 18.35 -11.97 6.52
N ASN A 10 17.47 -11.93 5.51
CA ASN A 10 16.62 -10.78 5.20
C ASN A 10 15.59 -10.43 6.28
N CYS A 11 15.14 -11.40 7.06
CA CYS A 11 14.26 -11.13 8.20
C CYS A 11 15.05 -10.56 9.39
N TYR A 12 16.39 -10.69 9.42
CA TYR A 12 17.16 -10.32 10.61
C TYR A 12 17.19 -8.80 10.87
N PHE A 13 17.24 -8.02 9.80
CA PHE A 13 17.43 -6.56 9.84
C PHE A 13 16.13 -5.75 9.83
N HIS A 14 14.98 -6.42 9.70
CA HIS A 14 13.65 -5.79 9.69
C HIS A 14 12.86 -6.15 10.95
N SER A 15 11.94 -5.27 11.32
CA SER A 15 10.91 -5.58 12.33
C SER A 15 10.06 -6.76 11.85
N ARG A 16 9.69 -7.63 12.79
CA ARG A 16 8.92 -8.85 12.47
C ARG A 16 7.62 -8.87 13.25
N TYR A 17 6.56 -9.28 12.56
CA TYR A 17 5.30 -9.59 13.21
C TYR A 17 5.39 -10.96 13.89
N ILE A 18 5.03 -11.01 15.18
CA ILE A 18 5.01 -12.23 15.99
C ILE A 18 3.58 -12.46 16.46
N SER A 19 2.85 -13.31 15.75
CA SER A 19 1.43 -13.61 16.03
C SER A 19 1.15 -14.06 17.46
N GLY A 20 2.09 -14.80 18.08
CA GLY A 20 1.96 -15.28 19.46
C GLY A 20 1.95 -14.18 20.53
N TRP A 21 2.30 -12.94 20.19
CA TRP A 21 2.27 -11.80 21.13
C TRP A 21 0.98 -10.99 21.02
N SER A 22 0.15 -11.24 20.00
CA SER A 22 -1.09 -10.51 19.79
C SER A 22 -2.29 -11.26 20.39
N ASN A 23 -3.05 -10.56 21.23
CA ASN A 23 -4.30 -11.07 21.78
C ASN A 23 -5.48 -10.97 20.79
N THR A 24 -5.33 -10.24 19.69
CA THR A 24 -6.36 -10.05 18.66
C THR A 24 -6.10 -10.83 17.39
N TYR A 25 -4.94 -11.51 17.32
CA TYR A 25 -4.57 -12.39 16.23
C TYR A 25 -5.60 -13.50 16.00
N ARG A 26 -5.91 -13.72 14.73
CA ARG A 26 -6.70 -14.83 14.22
C ARG A 26 -5.95 -15.52 13.10
N LYS A 27 -5.71 -16.82 13.27
CA LYS A 27 -5.07 -17.65 12.26
C LYS A 27 -5.97 -17.77 11.02
N ASN A 28 -5.38 -17.50 9.86
CA ASN A 28 -5.95 -17.87 8.55
C ASN A 28 -5.10 -18.99 7.93
N GLY A 29 -3.81 -18.77 7.72
CA GLY A 29 -2.83 -19.81 7.38
C GLY A 29 -2.83 -20.26 5.92
N ASN A 30 -3.78 -19.79 5.10
CA ASN A 30 -3.77 -20.03 3.66
C ASN A 30 -2.50 -19.44 3.04
N ARG A 31 -1.75 -20.25 2.29
CA ARG A 31 -0.51 -19.83 1.63
C ARG A 31 -0.81 -18.87 0.48
N CYS A 32 0.10 -17.95 0.24
CA CYS A 32 0.03 -17.04 -0.89
C CYS A 32 1.41 -16.77 -1.48
N GLN A 33 1.40 -16.46 -2.78
CA GLN A 33 2.55 -15.95 -3.50
C GLN A 33 2.17 -14.60 -4.10
N ILE A 34 2.95 -13.57 -3.82
CA ILE A 34 2.77 -12.22 -4.38
C ILE A 34 3.91 -11.97 -5.35
N ASN A 35 3.58 -11.65 -6.60
CA ASN A 35 4.57 -11.33 -7.62
C ASN A 35 4.69 -9.81 -7.74
N TYR A 36 5.89 -9.28 -7.53
CA TYR A 36 6.25 -7.88 -7.67
C TYR A 36 7.33 -7.75 -8.75
N GLY A 37 6.90 -7.41 -9.97
CA GLY A 37 7.80 -7.37 -11.13
C GLY A 37 8.48 -8.71 -11.36
N SER A 38 9.81 -8.75 -11.27
CA SER A 38 10.63 -9.96 -11.39
C SER A 38 10.83 -10.73 -10.08
N THR A 39 10.29 -10.25 -8.96
CA THR A 39 10.45 -10.81 -7.61
C THR A 39 9.17 -11.51 -7.17
N SER A 40 9.29 -12.62 -6.43
CA SER A 40 8.16 -13.34 -5.84
C SER A 40 8.31 -13.44 -4.33
N LEU A 41 7.27 -13.05 -3.60
CA LEU A 41 7.20 -13.17 -2.15
C LEU A 41 6.27 -14.30 -1.78
N PHE A 42 6.72 -15.16 -0.88
CA PHE A 42 5.98 -16.31 -0.39
C PHE A 42 5.65 -16.12 1.07
N GLY A 43 4.42 -16.46 1.44
CA GLY A 43 3.93 -16.29 2.79
C GLY A 43 2.60 -16.99 3.01
N PHE A 44 1.91 -16.54 4.04
CA PHE A 44 0.55 -16.96 4.33
C PHE A 44 -0.28 -15.80 4.88
N PHE A 45 -1.59 -15.91 4.78
CA PHE A 45 -2.50 -14.91 5.31
C PHE A 45 -2.69 -15.06 6.82
N SER A 46 -2.80 -13.92 7.48
CA SER A 46 -3.17 -13.79 8.89
C SER A 46 -4.16 -12.66 9.04
N GLN A 47 -4.88 -12.64 10.16
CA GLN A 47 -5.82 -11.59 10.49
C GLN A 47 -5.50 -11.03 11.86
N ASP A 48 -5.45 -9.71 11.97
CA ASP A 48 -5.28 -9.02 13.25
C ASP A 48 -5.87 -7.60 13.17
N ASN A 49 -5.87 -6.89 14.28
CA ASN A 49 -6.12 -5.45 14.30
C ASN A 49 -4.86 -4.72 13.85
N VAL A 50 -5.01 -3.74 12.96
CA VAL A 50 -3.91 -2.90 12.49
C VAL A 50 -4.19 -1.46 12.92
N GLN A 51 -3.21 -0.80 13.52
CA GLN A 51 -3.30 0.61 13.87
C GLN A 51 -2.54 1.46 12.85
N ILE A 52 -3.17 2.52 12.35
CA ILE A 52 -2.57 3.54 11.49
C ILE A 52 -2.87 4.90 12.11
N GLY A 53 -1.82 5.63 12.51
CA GLY A 53 -1.98 6.82 13.35
C GLY A 53 -2.79 6.47 14.60
N ASP A 54 -3.87 7.21 14.85
CA ASP A 54 -4.76 6.98 15.99
C ASP A 54 -5.93 6.03 15.68
N THR A 55 -5.98 5.47 14.47
CA THR A 55 -7.11 4.66 14.00
C THR A 55 -6.80 3.17 14.08
N ILE A 56 -7.69 2.39 14.72
CA ILE A 56 -7.62 0.93 14.76
C ILE A 56 -8.58 0.33 13.73
N ILE A 57 -8.02 -0.38 12.76
CA ILE A 57 -8.73 -1.17 11.76
C ILE A 57 -8.83 -2.61 12.27
N LYS A 58 -10.05 -3.09 12.53
CA LYS A 58 -10.26 -4.42 13.09
C LYS A 58 -10.24 -5.51 12.03
N ASN A 59 -9.76 -6.70 12.40
CA ASN A 59 -9.81 -7.90 11.57
C ASN A 59 -9.22 -7.71 10.15
N GLN A 60 -8.16 -6.93 10.01
CA GLN A 60 -7.45 -6.74 8.76
C GLN A 60 -6.72 -8.03 8.39
N THR A 61 -6.97 -8.54 7.18
CA THR A 61 -6.17 -9.65 6.64
C THR A 61 -4.91 -9.11 5.97
N PHE A 62 -3.75 -9.65 6.33
CA PHE A 62 -2.47 -9.30 5.71
C PHE A 62 -1.62 -10.56 5.52
N THR A 63 -0.59 -10.44 4.70
CA THR A 63 0.36 -11.52 4.47
C THR A 63 1.55 -11.42 5.41
N GLU A 64 1.84 -12.51 6.09
CA GLU A 64 3.09 -12.79 6.80
C GLU A 64 4.08 -13.43 5.82
N ILE A 65 5.15 -12.72 5.46
CA ILE A 65 6.15 -13.15 4.48
C ILE A 65 7.16 -14.08 5.15
N THR A 66 7.35 -15.26 4.57
CA THR A 66 8.29 -16.29 5.07
C THR A 66 9.46 -16.51 4.13
N LYS A 67 9.36 -16.10 2.86
CA LYS A 67 10.45 -16.20 1.91
C LYS A 67 10.31 -15.13 0.84
N GLU A 68 11.43 -14.53 0.48
CA GLU A 68 11.56 -13.63 -0.65
C GLU A 68 12.39 -14.29 -1.75
N GLY A 69 11.96 -14.14 -3.00
CA GLY A 69 12.71 -14.55 -4.18
C GLY A 69 13.50 -13.38 -4.74
N GLY A 70 14.80 -13.32 -4.47
CA GLY A 70 15.68 -12.22 -4.90
C GLY A 70 16.27 -11.44 -3.71
N MET A 71 17.03 -10.39 -3.99
CA MET A 71 17.73 -9.57 -2.99
C MET A 71 17.15 -8.16 -2.82
N ASN A 72 16.05 -7.82 -3.51
CA ASN A 72 15.65 -6.42 -3.67
C ASN A 72 15.05 -5.77 -2.42
N LEU A 73 14.27 -6.50 -1.61
CA LEU A 73 13.72 -5.93 -0.37
C LEU A 73 14.68 -6.07 0.81
N PHE A 74 15.83 -6.74 0.64
CA PHE A 74 16.84 -6.83 1.69
C PHE A 74 17.44 -5.47 2.06
N LEU A 75 17.59 -4.58 1.08
CA LEU A 75 18.17 -3.24 1.24
C LEU A 75 17.10 -2.16 1.41
N ALA A 76 15.84 -2.55 1.55
CA ALA A 76 14.76 -1.60 1.78
C ALA A 76 14.88 -1.01 3.18
N GLU A 77 14.54 0.28 3.32
CA GLU A 77 14.44 0.93 4.64
C GLU A 77 13.09 0.65 5.32
N PHE A 78 12.16 -0.03 4.62
CA PHE A 78 10.82 -0.33 5.11
C PHE A 78 10.65 -1.82 5.48
N ASP A 79 9.91 -2.08 6.55
CA ASP A 79 9.61 -3.43 7.05
C ASP A 79 8.44 -4.13 6.32
N GLY A 80 7.72 -3.41 5.47
CA GLY A 80 6.55 -3.95 4.79
C GLY A 80 5.90 -2.98 3.82
N ILE A 81 4.90 -3.48 3.10
CA ILE A 81 4.17 -2.73 2.08
C ILE A 81 2.68 -2.70 2.44
N MET A 82 2.05 -1.53 2.32
CA MET A 82 0.63 -1.31 2.59
C MET A 82 -0.11 -0.92 1.31
N GLY A 83 -0.60 -1.95 0.58
CA GLY A 83 -1.35 -1.72 -0.66
C GLY A 83 -2.62 -0.91 -0.47
N LEU A 84 -2.75 0.17 -1.24
CA LEU A 84 -3.93 1.05 -1.30
C LEU A 84 -4.71 0.91 -2.61
N GLY A 85 -4.39 -0.11 -3.42
CA GLY A 85 -5.15 -0.50 -4.59
C GLY A 85 -6.48 -1.19 -4.26
N PHE A 86 -7.20 -1.60 -5.30
CA PHE A 86 -8.50 -2.24 -5.18
C PHE A 86 -8.38 -3.76 -4.95
N THR A 87 -9.46 -4.40 -4.50
CA THR A 87 -9.50 -5.84 -4.20
C THR A 87 -9.20 -6.70 -5.43
N GLU A 88 -9.51 -6.24 -6.64
CA GLU A 88 -9.36 -6.95 -7.91
C GLU A 88 -7.92 -7.37 -8.21
N ILE A 89 -6.93 -6.64 -7.67
CA ILE A 89 -5.51 -6.96 -7.82
C ILE A 89 -4.90 -7.59 -6.55
N SER A 90 -5.73 -7.85 -5.54
CA SER A 90 -5.32 -8.44 -4.27
C SER A 90 -5.15 -9.95 -4.40
N VAL A 91 -3.96 -10.46 -4.09
CA VAL A 91 -3.72 -11.91 -4.03
C VAL A 91 -4.65 -12.53 -2.99
N GLY A 92 -5.35 -13.59 -3.38
CA GLY A 92 -6.31 -14.27 -2.51
C GLY A 92 -7.61 -13.49 -2.27
N ASN A 93 -7.88 -12.43 -3.06
CA ASN A 93 -9.08 -11.61 -2.96
C ASN A 93 -9.30 -11.02 -1.55
N VAL A 94 -8.19 -10.75 -0.83
CA VAL A 94 -8.25 -10.21 0.53
C VAL A 94 -8.62 -8.74 0.49
N THR A 95 -9.46 -8.30 1.43
CA THR A 95 -9.92 -6.90 1.48
C THR A 95 -8.75 -5.96 1.83
N PRO A 96 -8.43 -4.97 0.96
CA PRO A 96 -7.40 -3.97 1.25
C PRO A 96 -7.72 -3.15 2.50
N ILE A 97 -6.68 -2.63 3.16
CA ILE A 97 -6.84 -1.91 4.43
C ILE A 97 -7.71 -0.66 4.29
N TRP A 98 -7.54 0.09 3.20
CA TRP A 98 -8.37 1.23 2.87
C TRP A 98 -9.86 0.89 2.77
N HIS A 99 -10.19 -0.27 2.17
CA HIS A 99 -11.57 -0.72 2.07
C HIS A 99 -12.15 -1.07 3.45
N ASN A 100 -11.35 -1.66 4.34
CA ASN A 100 -11.76 -1.92 5.72
C ASN A 100 -11.95 -0.62 6.50
N MET A 101 -11.08 0.38 6.33
CA MET A 101 -11.26 1.71 6.94
C MET A 101 -12.60 2.32 6.55
N ALA A 102 -12.89 2.36 5.23
CA ALA A 102 -14.14 2.90 4.71
C ALA A 102 -15.38 2.09 5.14
N LYS A 103 -15.27 0.75 5.21
CA LYS A 103 -16.37 -0.15 5.62
C LYS A 103 -16.67 -0.06 7.11
N GLN A 104 -15.64 0.12 7.93
CA GLN A 104 -15.78 0.24 9.39
C GLN A 104 -16.18 1.65 9.83
N GLY A 105 -16.19 2.62 8.91
CA GLY A 105 -16.57 4.00 9.21
C GLY A 105 -15.56 4.74 10.07
N VAL A 106 -14.27 4.34 10.01
CA VAL A 106 -13.18 4.98 10.77
C VAL A 106 -12.52 6.13 10.02
N VAL A 107 -13.11 6.56 8.90
CA VAL A 107 -12.68 7.71 8.10
C VAL A 107 -13.90 8.57 7.76
N ASP A 108 -13.77 9.89 7.92
CA ASP A 108 -14.90 10.82 7.72
C ASP A 108 -15.34 10.90 6.26
N LYS A 109 -14.37 10.92 5.35
CA LYS A 109 -14.59 10.93 3.90
C LYS A 109 -13.94 9.71 3.27
N LYS A 110 -14.55 9.16 2.23
CA LYS A 110 -13.99 8.03 1.47
C LYS A 110 -12.94 8.51 0.46
N VAL A 111 -11.96 9.26 0.95
CA VAL A 111 -10.78 9.72 0.20
C VAL A 111 -9.53 9.55 1.07
N PHE A 112 -8.40 9.33 0.42
CA PHE A 112 -7.09 9.55 1.01
C PHE A 112 -6.27 10.44 0.09
N SER A 113 -5.29 11.13 0.63
CA SER A 113 -4.40 12.02 -0.12
C SER A 113 -2.97 11.88 0.32
N PHE A 114 -2.06 12.19 -0.60
CA PHE A 114 -0.63 12.23 -0.36
C PHE A 114 -0.10 13.63 -0.57
N TRP A 115 0.79 14.04 0.32
CA TRP A 115 1.80 15.06 0.07
C TRP A 115 3.16 14.38 0.19
N LEU A 116 4.02 14.58 -0.80
CA LEU A 116 5.37 14.03 -0.81
C LEU A 116 6.35 15.19 -0.92
N ASN A 117 7.19 15.35 0.08
CA ASN A 117 8.21 16.39 0.05
C ASN A 117 9.27 16.02 -1.00
N ARG A 118 9.68 17.01 -1.79
CA ARG A 118 10.68 16.84 -2.85
C ARG A 118 12.08 17.23 -2.41
N ASP A 119 12.20 17.88 -1.25
CA ASP A 119 13.49 18.19 -0.66
C ASP A 119 14.05 16.96 0.06
N PRO A 120 15.12 16.32 -0.46
CA PRO A 120 15.70 15.13 0.15
C PRO A 120 16.41 15.42 1.47
N LEU A 121 16.62 16.69 1.83
CA LEU A 121 17.26 17.11 3.08
C LEU A 121 16.25 17.55 4.14
N ALA A 122 14.96 17.62 3.79
CA ALA A 122 13.92 17.98 4.74
C ALA A 122 13.68 16.87 5.76
N GLU A 123 13.38 17.27 6.99
CA GLU A 123 13.02 16.35 8.07
C GLU A 123 11.69 15.64 7.80
N GLU A 124 10.70 16.37 7.27
CA GLU A 124 9.42 15.82 6.85
C GLU A 124 9.47 15.33 5.40
N GLY A 125 9.49 14.01 5.21
CA GLY A 125 9.50 13.39 3.87
C GLY A 125 8.14 13.42 3.15
N GLY A 126 7.03 13.54 3.89
CA GLY A 126 5.69 13.53 3.32
C GLY A 126 4.59 13.28 4.36
N GLN A 127 3.35 13.25 3.89
CA GLN A 127 2.15 13.03 4.68
C GLN A 127 1.16 12.21 3.87
N ILE A 128 0.52 11.24 4.52
CA ILE A 128 -0.70 10.59 4.03
C ILE A 128 -1.86 10.96 4.96
N VAL A 129 -2.99 11.36 4.38
CA VAL A 129 -4.21 11.66 5.11
C VAL A 129 -5.28 10.66 4.70
N PHE A 130 -5.79 9.89 5.66
CA PHE A 130 -7.00 9.07 5.46
C PHE A 130 -8.20 9.86 5.95
N GLY A 131 -9.26 9.96 5.12
CA GLY A 131 -10.47 10.67 5.51
C GLY A 131 -10.55 12.14 5.09
N GLY A 132 -9.55 12.67 4.39
CA GLY A 132 -9.49 14.09 4.08
C GLY A 132 -8.36 14.47 3.14
N VAL A 133 -8.11 15.78 3.08
CA VAL A 133 -7.01 16.42 2.35
C VAL A 133 -6.51 17.58 3.21
N ASP A 134 -5.21 17.69 3.40
CA ASP A 134 -4.60 18.82 4.11
C ASP A 134 -4.48 20.03 3.16
N PRO A 135 -5.20 21.15 3.42
CA PRO A 135 -5.18 22.33 2.57
C PRO A 135 -3.85 23.08 2.55
N THR A 136 -2.93 22.81 3.49
CA THR A 136 -1.63 23.47 3.55
C THR A 136 -0.65 22.95 2.49
N HIS A 137 -0.91 21.75 1.96
CA HIS A 137 -0.01 21.03 1.05
C HIS A 137 -0.34 21.16 -0.44
N PHE A 138 -1.32 22.00 -0.82
CA PHE A 138 -1.61 22.29 -2.23
C PHE A 138 -2.06 23.74 -2.44
N LYS A 139 -2.06 24.18 -3.71
CA LYS A 139 -2.57 25.49 -4.12
C LYS A 139 -3.60 25.32 -5.23
N GLY A 140 -4.62 26.17 -5.25
CA GLY A 140 -5.67 26.13 -6.26
C GLY A 140 -6.70 25.03 -6.02
N LYS A 141 -7.22 24.43 -7.10
CA LYS A 141 -8.25 23.39 -7.05
C LYS A 141 -7.71 22.09 -7.62
N HIS A 142 -8.18 20.96 -7.08
CA HIS A 142 -7.90 19.65 -7.64
C HIS A 142 -8.68 19.44 -8.94
N THR A 143 -8.03 18.83 -9.93
CA THR A 143 -8.68 18.29 -11.12
C THR A 143 -9.00 16.82 -10.86
N PHE A 144 -10.28 16.46 -10.98
CA PHE A 144 -10.74 15.09 -10.79
C PHE A 144 -10.99 14.43 -12.14
N VAL A 145 -10.49 13.22 -12.30
CA VAL A 145 -10.73 12.37 -13.47
C VAL A 145 -11.33 11.04 -13.01
N PRO A 146 -12.27 10.47 -13.77
CA PRO A 146 -12.82 9.16 -13.44
C PRO A 146 -11.76 8.07 -13.62
N LEU A 147 -11.91 7.00 -12.85
CA LEU A 147 -11.12 5.78 -13.06
C LEU A 147 -11.62 5.05 -14.31
N THR A 148 -10.70 4.56 -15.13
CA THR A 148 -11.04 3.76 -16.32
C THR A 148 -11.39 2.32 -15.97
N GLN A 149 -10.66 1.74 -15.01
CA GLN A 149 -10.82 0.36 -14.57
C GLN A 149 -10.50 0.23 -13.08
N LYS A 150 -11.28 -0.60 -12.37
CA LYS A 150 -10.97 -0.97 -10.98
C LYS A 150 -9.87 -2.02 -10.94
N GLY A 151 -8.90 -1.80 -10.06
CA GLY A 151 -7.71 -2.61 -9.88
C GLY A 151 -6.58 -1.73 -9.39
N PHE A 152 -5.94 -1.05 -10.33
CA PHE A 152 -5.03 0.06 -10.02
C PHE A 152 -5.79 1.39 -9.95
N TRP A 153 -5.13 2.44 -9.46
CA TRP A 153 -5.59 3.82 -9.63
C TRP A 153 -5.26 4.27 -11.05
N GLN A 154 -5.99 3.72 -12.02
CA GLN A 154 -5.78 3.93 -13.44
C GLN A 154 -6.68 5.03 -13.99
N LEU A 155 -6.08 5.92 -14.78
CA LEU A 155 -6.75 7.04 -15.43
C LEU A 155 -6.34 7.12 -16.90
N GLU A 156 -7.21 7.73 -17.69
CA GLU A 156 -6.94 8.04 -19.09
C GLU A 156 -6.18 9.37 -19.17
N MET A 157 -5.05 9.40 -19.90
CA MET A 157 -4.43 10.66 -20.30
C MET A 157 -4.66 10.85 -21.78
N GLU A 158 -5.06 12.06 -22.15
CA GLU A 158 -5.30 12.43 -23.54
C GLU A 158 -4.00 12.57 -24.33
N ASP A 159 -3.00 13.29 -23.82
CA ASP A 159 -1.74 13.50 -24.55
C ASP A 159 -0.59 13.76 -23.58
N PHE A 160 0.63 13.47 -24.01
CA PHE A 160 1.86 13.77 -23.29
C PHE A 160 2.76 14.66 -24.16
N PHE A 161 3.18 15.79 -23.62
CA PHE A 161 3.98 16.77 -24.36
C PHE A 161 5.45 16.77 -23.92
N ILE A 162 6.37 16.77 -24.88
CA ILE A 162 7.79 17.09 -24.66
C ILE A 162 8.06 18.48 -25.24
N GLY A 163 8.17 19.48 -24.35
CA GLY A 163 8.10 20.88 -24.75
C GLY A 163 6.74 21.19 -25.34
N ASN A 164 6.70 21.67 -26.59
CA ASN A 164 5.45 21.96 -27.30
C ASN A 164 5.06 20.88 -28.32
N ARG A 165 5.65 19.68 -28.24
CA ARG A 165 5.37 18.59 -29.18
C ARG A 165 4.58 17.48 -28.49
N SER A 166 3.40 17.20 -29.05
CA SER A 166 2.57 16.04 -28.72
C SER A 166 3.34 14.75 -28.99
N THR A 167 3.15 13.76 -28.12
CA THR A 167 3.64 12.39 -28.31
C THR A 167 2.50 11.38 -28.51
N GLY A 168 1.24 11.84 -28.41
CA GLY A 168 0.03 11.06 -28.60
C GLY A 168 -0.54 10.51 -27.29
N ASP A 169 -1.69 9.85 -27.40
CA ASP A 169 -2.47 9.34 -26.29
C ASP A 169 -1.80 8.13 -25.63
N VAL A 170 -1.66 8.17 -24.29
CA VAL A 170 -1.02 7.11 -23.51
C VAL A 170 -1.82 6.86 -22.22
N PRO A 171 -2.25 5.62 -21.91
CA PRO A 171 -2.89 5.34 -20.63
C PRO A 171 -1.90 5.52 -19.46
N LEU A 172 -2.34 6.16 -18.37
CA LEU A 172 -1.54 6.29 -17.14
C LEU A 172 -2.07 5.39 -16.05
N ILE A 173 -1.17 4.57 -15.52
CA ILE A 173 -1.44 3.78 -14.32
C ILE A 173 -0.65 4.42 -13.18
N ILE A 174 -1.36 4.93 -12.17
CA ILE A 174 -0.72 5.34 -10.93
C ILE A 174 -0.66 4.14 -9.99
N LEU A 175 0.55 3.76 -9.62
CA LEU A 175 0.82 2.64 -8.73
C LEU A 175 1.06 3.19 -7.32
N PHE A 176 0.07 3.03 -6.44
CA PHE A 176 0.22 3.24 -5.01
C PHE A 176 0.41 1.86 -4.36
N TYR A 177 1.66 1.55 -4.00
CA TYR A 177 2.05 0.34 -3.30
C TYR A 177 1.93 0.50 -1.80
#